data_AF-A0A329MS31-F1
#
_entry.id   AF-A0A329MS31-F1
#
_cell.length_a   1.000
_cell.length_b   1.000
_cell.length_c   1.000
_cell.angle_alpha   90.00
_cell.angle_beta   90.00
_cell.angle_gamma   90.00
#
_symmetry.space_group_name_H-M   'P 1'
#
loop_
_entity.id
_entity.type
_entity.pdbx_description
1 polymer ?
#
loop_
_entity_poly.entity_id
_entity_poly.type
_entity_poly.pdbx_seq_one_letter_code
_entity_poly.pdbx_strand_id
1 'polypeptide(L)'
;MPQTFVNTIEGKRGWLSVGEEREKNRLLAEMERTALEEAEITCYRVAYYLLHIEDAAVRAARCALLELARDDRFFDGPESQRHKLVKAAAIKASISEKQQLLLRKQARAGAAEAAATESDAARFPLRQTAR
;
A
#
# COMPACT_ATOMS: atom_id res chain seq x y z
N MET A 1 43.87 -48.77 20.81
CA MET A 1 42.57 -49.27 20.30
C MET A 1 41.45 -48.44 20.91
N PRO A 2 41.05 -47.30 20.32
CA PRO A 2 39.92 -46.51 20.80
C PRO A 2 38.60 -47.03 20.22
N GLN A 3 37.63 -47.31 21.09
CA GLN A 3 36.27 -47.70 20.71
C GLN A 3 35.47 -46.43 20.33
N THR A 4 35.03 -46.36 19.08
CA THR A 4 34.12 -45.33 18.58
C THR A 4 32.68 -45.66 19.02
N PHE A 5 32.13 -44.86 19.92
CA PHE A 5 30.72 -44.91 20.29
C PHE A 5 29.88 -44.27 19.18
N VAL A 6 29.20 -45.11 18.41
CA VAL A 6 28.21 -44.72 17.40
C VAL A 6 26.90 -44.46 18.15
N ASN A 7 26.65 -43.20 18.52
CA ASN A 7 25.34 -42.81 19.08
C ASN A 7 24.33 -42.67 17.92
N THR A 8 23.59 -43.74 17.68
CA THR A 8 22.37 -43.75 16.86
C THR A 8 21.28 -43.00 17.62
N ILE A 9 21.14 -41.69 17.34
CA ILE A 9 20.01 -40.89 17.83
C ILE A 9 18.83 -41.16 16.90
N GLU A 10 17.96 -42.08 17.34
CA GLU A 10 16.67 -42.37 16.73
C GLU A 10 15.83 -41.10 16.63
N GLY A 11 15.74 -40.55 15.41
CA GLY A 11 14.55 -40.73 14.59
C GLY A 11 13.18 -40.28 15.12
N LYS A 12 13.06 -39.60 16.26
CA LYS A 12 11.84 -38.86 16.65
C LYS A 12 11.74 -37.57 15.83
N ARG A 13 11.62 -37.70 14.50
CA ARG A 13 11.08 -36.63 13.66
C ARG A 13 9.63 -36.47 14.08
N GLY A 14 9.42 -35.46 14.93
CA GLY A 14 8.15 -35.10 15.49
C GLY A 14 7.12 -34.93 14.39
N TRP A 15 6.19 -35.88 14.35
CA TRP A 15 4.83 -35.62 13.92
C TRP A 15 4.22 -34.69 14.97
N LEU A 16 4.67 -33.42 15.01
CA LEU A 16 3.78 -32.38 15.51
C LEU A 16 2.53 -32.53 14.67
N SER A 17 1.43 -32.89 15.33
CA SER A 17 0.19 -33.28 14.67
C SER A 17 -0.17 -32.18 13.67
N VAL A 18 -0.50 -32.53 12.43
CA VAL A 18 -0.90 -31.57 11.38
C VAL A 18 -1.98 -30.59 11.88
N GLY A 19 -2.74 -30.95 12.92
CA GLY A 19 -3.65 -30.05 13.63
C GLY A 19 -2.98 -28.89 14.38
N GLU A 20 -1.86 -29.10 15.07
CA GLU A 20 -1.17 -28.10 15.88
C GLU A 20 -0.56 -26.98 15.01
N GLU A 21 0.05 -27.35 13.87
CA GLU A 21 0.58 -26.37 12.91
C GLU A 21 -0.54 -25.53 12.26
N ARG A 22 -1.70 -26.14 11.99
CA ARG A 22 -2.86 -25.41 11.45
C ARG A 22 -3.42 -24.41 12.44
N GLU A 23 -3.46 -24.76 13.72
CA GLU A 23 -3.94 -23.87 14.78
C GLU A 23 -2.99 -22.69 14.99
N LYS A 24 -1.67 -22.94 15.00
CA LYS A 24 -0.66 -21.89 15.02
C LYS A 24 -0.82 -20.92 13.84
N ASN A 25 -1.00 -21.42 12.62
CA ASN A 25 -1.20 -20.58 11.43
C ASN A 25 -2.49 -19.74 11.50
N ARG A 26 -3.55 -20.27 12.13
CA ARG A 26 -4.79 -19.48 12.36
C ARG A 26 -4.56 -18.34 13.32
N LEU A 27 -3.88 -18.60 14.45
CA LEU A 27 -3.57 -17.58 15.44
C LEU A 27 -2.67 -16.48 14.85
N LEU A 28 -1.67 -16.86 14.04
CA LEU A 28 -0.84 -15.88 13.32
C LEU A 28 -1.68 -15.00 12.38
N ALA A 29 -2.56 -15.59 11.57
CA ALA A 29 -3.44 -14.83 10.68
C ALA A 29 -4.41 -13.89 11.44
N GLU A 30 -4.91 -14.29 12.60
CA GLU A 30 -5.76 -13.44 13.45
C GLU A 30 -4.98 -12.27 14.06
N MET A 31 -3.73 -12.49 14.48
CA MET A 31 -2.86 -11.44 14.98
C MET A 31 -2.49 -10.44 13.87
N GLU A 32 -2.13 -10.93 12.68
CA GLU A 32 -1.82 -10.10 11.52
C GLU A 32 -3.02 -9.23 11.12
N ARG A 33 -4.22 -9.83 11.10
CA ARG A 33 -5.47 -9.12 10.82
C ARG A 33 -5.70 -7.98 11.80
N THR A 34 -5.60 -8.25 13.09
CA THR A 34 -5.84 -7.23 14.13
C THR A 34 -4.84 -6.07 14.00
N ALA A 35 -3.57 -6.37 13.73
CA ALA A 35 -2.55 -5.35 13.50
C ALA A 35 -2.84 -4.47 12.27
N LEU A 36 -3.36 -5.06 11.19
CA LEU A 36 -3.74 -4.33 9.98
C LEU A 36 -4.98 -3.45 10.19
N GLU A 37 -5.97 -3.91 10.96
CA GLU A 37 -7.18 -3.12 11.30
C GLU A 37 -6.81 -1.86 12.11
N GLU A 38 -5.90 -1.97 13.08
CA GLU A 38 -5.39 -0.81 13.83
C GLU A 38 -4.58 0.15 12.94
N ALA A 39 -3.77 -0.42 12.02
CA ALA A 39 -3.00 0.35 11.06
C ALA A 39 -3.91 1.09 10.06
N GLU A 40 -5.06 0.53 9.68
CA GLU A 40 -6.00 1.13 8.73
C GLU A 40 -6.50 2.48 9.23
N ILE A 41 -6.97 2.52 10.47
CA ILE A 41 -7.46 3.74 11.12
C ILE A 41 -6.36 4.81 11.14
N THR A 42 -5.14 4.41 11.48
CA THR A 42 -4.00 5.34 11.55
C THR A 42 -3.60 5.86 10.17
N CYS A 43 -3.52 4.97 9.18
CA CYS A 43 -3.21 5.32 7.80
C CYS A 43 -4.22 6.29 7.24
N TYR A 44 -5.52 6.02 7.44
CA TYR A 44 -6.59 6.90 7.00
C TYR A 44 -6.52 8.28 7.66
N ARG A 45 -6.34 8.35 8.98
CA ARG A 45 -6.25 9.64 9.70
C ARG A 45 -5.08 10.49 9.21
N VAL A 46 -3.91 9.88 9.03
CA VAL A 46 -2.71 10.57 8.50
C VAL A 46 -2.95 11.02 7.06
N ALA A 47 -3.47 10.15 6.20
CA ALA A 47 -3.70 10.48 4.80
C ALA A 47 -4.77 11.58 4.64
N TYR A 48 -5.86 11.51 5.41
CA TYR A 48 -6.91 12.52 5.40
C TYR A 48 -6.38 13.88 5.89
N TYR A 49 -5.55 13.89 6.93
CA TYR A 49 -4.91 15.11 7.41
C TYR A 49 -4.00 15.76 6.35
N LEU A 50 -3.31 14.96 5.53
CA LEU A 50 -2.39 15.49 4.50
C LEU A 50 -3.08 15.89 3.20
N LEU A 51 -4.16 15.19 2.81
CA LEU A 51 -4.80 15.35 1.51
C LEU A 51 -6.08 16.18 1.56
N HIS A 52 -6.79 16.20 2.70
CA HIS A 52 -8.10 16.85 2.88
C HIS A 52 -9.16 16.45 1.83
N ILE A 53 -8.98 15.30 1.19
CA ILE A 53 -9.88 14.75 0.18
C ILE A 53 -10.12 13.28 0.56
N GLU A 54 -11.35 12.95 0.96
CA GLU A 54 -11.72 11.63 1.48
C GLU A 54 -11.36 10.50 0.50
N ASP A 55 -11.77 10.61 -0.76
CA ASP A 55 -11.47 9.60 -1.79
C ASP A 55 -9.96 9.35 -1.97
N ALA A 56 -9.16 10.42 -1.89
CA ALA A 56 -7.72 10.33 -2.02
C ALA A 56 -7.07 9.73 -0.76
N ALA A 57 -7.59 10.08 0.42
CA ALA A 57 -7.16 9.51 1.69
C ALA A 57 -7.43 8.00 1.75
N VAL A 58 -8.60 7.54 1.31
CA VAL A 58 -8.94 6.11 1.25
C VAL A 58 -7.97 5.37 0.32
N ARG A 59 -7.68 5.91 -0.87
CA ARG A 59 -6.73 5.29 -1.80
C ARG A 59 -5.32 5.23 -1.22
N ALA A 60 -4.84 6.33 -0.64
CA ALA A 60 -3.52 6.39 -0.01
C ALA A 60 -3.42 5.42 1.18
N ALA A 61 -4.44 5.33 2.03
CA ALA A 61 -4.47 4.41 3.16
C ALA A 61 -4.43 2.94 2.70
N ARG A 62 -5.21 2.57 1.68
CA ARG A 62 -5.16 1.22 1.08
C ARG A 62 -3.79 0.88 0.53
N CYS A 63 -3.15 1.81 -0.20
CA CYS A 63 -1.79 1.61 -0.70
C CYS A 63 -0.79 1.41 0.44
N ALA A 64 -0.89 2.19 1.52
CA ALA A 64 -0.04 2.04 2.70
C ALA A 64 -0.23 0.68 3.39
N LEU A 65 -1.48 0.21 3.55
CA LEU A 65 -1.78 -1.10 4.13
C LEU A 65 -1.22 -2.25 3.30
N LEU A 66 -1.31 -2.16 1.97
CA LEU A 66 -0.71 -3.16 1.07
C LEU A 66 0.82 -3.18 1.14
N GLU A 67 1.45 -2.03 1.41
CA GLU A 67 2.90 -1.94 1.64
C GLU A 67 3.28 -2.56 3.00
N LEU A 68 2.53 -2.27 4.06
CA LEU A 68 2.73 -2.83 5.40
C LEU A 68 2.52 -4.34 5.44
N ALA A 69 1.51 -4.85 4.74
CA ALA A 69 1.22 -6.28 4.66
C ALA A 69 2.33 -7.10 3.96
N ARG A 70 3.28 -6.44 3.28
CA ARG A 70 4.43 -7.07 2.63
C ARG A 70 5.72 -6.94 3.44
N ASP A 71 5.71 -6.23 4.56
CA ASP A 71 6.89 -5.97 5.38
C ASP A 71 6.81 -6.82 6.65
N ASP A 72 7.52 -7.95 6.70
CA ASP A 72 7.53 -8.85 7.87
C ASP A 72 7.92 -8.12 9.17
N ARG A 73 8.73 -7.07 9.07
CA ARG A 73 9.14 -6.24 10.23
C ARG A 73 7.97 -5.49 10.86
N PHE A 74 6.88 -5.30 10.13
CA PHE A 74 5.65 -4.75 10.67
C PHE A 74 4.99 -5.74 11.64
N PHE A 75 5.02 -7.04 11.36
CA PHE A 75 4.40 -8.04 12.24
C PHE A 75 5.32 -8.45 13.39
N ASP A 76 6.62 -8.63 13.11
CA ASP A 76 7.62 -9.08 14.08
C ASP A 76 8.14 -7.97 15.01
N GLY A 77 7.93 -6.70 14.61
CA GLY A 77 8.47 -5.54 15.32
C GLY A 77 7.71 -5.18 16.60
N PRO A 78 8.37 -4.54 17.59
CA PRO A 78 7.69 -3.97 18.74
C PRO A 78 6.70 -2.89 18.29
N GLU A 79 5.64 -2.67 19.08
CA GLU A 79 4.56 -1.72 18.77
C GLU A 79 5.07 -0.31 18.38
N SER A 80 6.10 0.19 19.07
CA SER A 80 6.71 1.49 18.76
C SER A 80 7.34 1.56 17.37
N GLN A 81 7.89 0.45 16.88
CA GLN A 81 8.41 0.32 15.52
C GLN A 81 7.26 0.19 14.51
N ARG A 82 6.22 -0.60 14.82
CA ARG A 82 5.02 -0.70 13.98
C ARG A 82 4.39 0.66 13.74
N HIS A 83 4.19 1.46 14.79
CA HIS A 83 3.65 2.81 14.66
C HIS A 83 4.50 3.73 13.78
N LYS A 84 5.83 3.61 13.83
CA LYS A 84 6.74 4.35 12.94
C LYS A 84 6.58 3.91 11.48
N LEU A 85 6.52 2.60 11.24
CA LEU A 85 6.33 2.04 9.90
C LEU A 85 4.97 2.46 9.31
N VAL A 86 3.89 2.37 10.09
CA VAL A 86 2.54 2.78 9.68
C VAL A 86 2.52 4.24 9.26
N LYS A 87 3.07 5.14 10.07
CA LYS A 87 3.15 6.56 9.75
C LYS A 87 3.99 6.82 8.50
N ALA A 88 5.14 6.17 8.37
CA ALA A 88 6.02 6.34 7.22
C ALA A 88 5.34 5.88 5.92
N ALA A 89 4.70 4.71 5.93
CA ALA A 89 3.94 4.17 4.80
C ALA A 89 2.78 5.10 4.42
N ALA A 90 2.00 5.56 5.39
CA ALA A 90 0.88 6.47 5.16
C ALA A 90 1.33 7.81 4.55
N ILE A 91 2.41 8.41 5.06
CA ILE A 91 2.98 9.66 4.52
C ILE A 91 3.45 9.46 3.08
N LYS A 92 4.22 8.39 2.83
CA LYS A 92 4.73 8.06 1.50
C LYS A 92 3.60 7.87 0.49
N ALA A 93 2.58 7.08 0.84
CA ALA A 93 1.42 6.87 -0.02
C ALA A 93 0.64 8.17 -0.28
N SER A 94 0.49 9.02 0.74
CA SER A 94 -0.19 10.31 0.60
C SER A 94 0.55 11.27 -0.34
N ILE A 95 1.89 11.31 -0.26
CA ILE A 95 2.71 12.13 -1.18
C ILE A 95 2.53 11.63 -2.62
N SER A 96 2.58 10.31 -2.83
CA SER A 96 2.38 9.73 -4.16
C SER A 96 0.98 10.05 -4.73
N GLU A 97 -0.07 9.91 -3.93
CA GLU A 97 -1.44 10.23 -4.35
C GLU A 97 -1.58 11.72 -4.69
N LYS A 98 -0.98 12.61 -3.88
CA LYS A 98 -0.97 14.05 -4.15
C LYS A 98 -0.29 14.38 -5.48
N GLN A 99 0.84 13.73 -5.79
CA GLN A 99 1.52 13.90 -7.08
C GLN A 99 0.62 13.46 -8.24
N GLN A 100 -0.07 12.32 -8.11
CA GLN A 100 -1.02 11.87 -9.14
C GLN A 100 -2.17 12.86 -9.36
N LEU A 101 -2.71 13.45 -8.29
CA LEU A 101 -3.77 14.46 -8.39
C LEU A 101 -3.29 15.73 -9.11
N LEU A 102 -2.06 16.17 -8.84
CA LEU A 102 -1.46 17.33 -9.52
C LEU A 102 -1.26 17.06 -11.01
N LEU A 103 -0.74 15.89 -11.37
CA LEU A 103 -0.56 15.49 -12.78
C LEU A 103 -1.89 15.44 -13.53
N ARG A 104 -2.94 14.86 -12.90
CA ARG A 104 -4.29 14.83 -13.48
C ARG A 104 -4.87 16.23 -13.68
N LYS A 105 -4.62 17.15 -12.74
CA LYS A 105 -5.08 18.54 -12.85
C LYS A 105 -4.39 19.26 -14.01
N GLN A 106 -3.08 19.09 -14.16
CA GLN A 106 -2.31 19.65 -15.28
C GLN A 106 -2.80 19.11 -16.63
N ALA A 107 -3.01 17.80 -16.75
CA ALA A 107 -3.54 17.19 -17.97
C ALA A 107 -4.93 17.72 -18.35
N ARG A 108 -5.82 17.91 -17.37
CA ARG A 108 -7.16 18.49 -17.61
C ARG A 108 -7.10 19.95 -18.03
N ALA A 109 -6.20 20.74 -17.47
CA ALA A 109 -6.01 22.13 -17.86
C ALA A 109 -5.53 22.22 -19.32
N GLY A 110 -4.52 21.45 -19.69
CA GLY A 110 -4.02 21.42 -21.08
C GLY A 110 -5.07 20.91 -22.08
N ALA A 111 -5.87 19.91 -21.71
CA ALA A 111 -6.95 19.42 -22.57
C ALA A 111 -8.07 20.47 -22.75
N ALA A 112 -8.38 21.26 -21.73
CA ALA A 112 -9.36 22.34 -21.82
C ALA A 112 -8.89 23.48 -22.72
N GLU A 113 -7.61 23.84 -22.66
CA GLU A 113 -7.01 24.84 -23.55
C GLU A 113 -7.01 24.37 -25.02
N ALA A 114 -6.64 23.11 -25.27
CA ALA A 114 -6.69 22.54 -26.61
C ALA A 114 -8.12 22.55 -27.20
N ALA A 115 -9.12 22.14 -26.41
CA ALA A 115 -10.52 22.17 -26.83
C ALA A 115 -11.02 23.60 -27.11
N ALA A 116 -10.55 24.59 -26.36
CA ALA A 116 -10.90 26.00 -26.60
C ALA A 116 -10.31 26.51 -27.93
N THR A 117 -9.06 26.15 -28.25
CA THR A 117 -8.43 26.54 -29.52
C THR A 117 -9.12 25.92 -30.74
N GLU A 118 -9.59 24.68 -30.63
CA GLU A 118 -10.31 23.99 -31.70
C GLU A 118 -11.71 24.60 -31.94
N SER A 119 -12.40 24.98 -30.86
CA SER A 119 -13.70 25.66 -30.94
C SER A 119 -13.60 27.05 -31.56
N ASP A 120 -12.54 27.82 -31.24
CA ASP A 120 -12.34 29.16 -31.82
C ASP A 120 -11.91 29.09 -33.30
N ALA A 121 -11.09 28.09 -33.66
CA ALA A 121 -10.76 27.79 -35.06
C ALA A 121 -12.01 27.41 -35.89
N ALA A 122 -12.95 26.67 -35.30
CA ALA A 122 -14.22 26.35 -35.93
C ALA A 122 -15.16 27.57 -36.07
N ARG A 123 -14.99 28.60 -35.23
CA ARG A 123 -15.85 29.80 -35.22
C ARG A 123 -15.53 30.79 -36.33
N PHE A 124 -14.29 30.80 -36.81
CA PHE A 124 -13.86 31.59 -37.97
C PHE A 124 -13.39 30.67 -39.08
N PRO A 125 -14.31 30.00 -39.82
CA PRO A 125 -13.92 29.33 -41.05
C PRO A 125 -13.40 30.43 -41.98
N LEU A 126 -12.08 30.47 -42.16
CA LEU A 126 -11.40 31.38 -43.06
C LEU A 126 -12.13 31.29 -44.41
N ARG A 127 -12.84 32.36 -44.79
CA ARG A 127 -13.35 32.57 -46.14
C ARG A 127 -12.15 32.76 -47.07
N GLN A 128 -11.36 31.71 -47.28
CA GLN A 128 -10.35 31.62 -48.33
C GLN A 128 -11.02 31.10 -49.59
N THR A 129 -11.90 31.91 -50.19
CA THR A 129 -12.32 31.72 -51.58
C THR A 129 -12.56 33.08 -52.21
N ALA A 130 -11.53 33.67 -52.79
CA ALA A 130 -11.66 34.54 -53.96
C ALA A 130 -10.30 34.63 -54.64
N ARG A 131 -10.11 33.82 -55.67
CA ARG A 131 -9.09 34.00 -56.71
C ARG A 131 -9.81 34.33 -58.00
#